data_AF-A0A9D9ZEQ4-F1
#
_entry.id   AF-A0A9D9ZEQ4-F1
#
_cell.length_a   1.000
_cell.length_b   1.000
_cell.length_c   1.000
_cell.angle_alpha   90.00
_cell.angle_beta   90.00
_cell.angle_gamma   90.00
#
_symmetry.space_group_name_H-M   'P 1'
#
loop_
_entity.id
_entity.type
_entity.pdbx_description
1 polymer ?
#
loop_
_entity_poly.entity_id
_entity_poly.type
_entity_poly.pdbx_seq_one_letter_code
_entity_poly.pdbx_strand_id
1 'polypeptide(L)'
;MSNEKKLHFETLQLHVGQENADPTTDSRAVPIYQTTSYVFHNSQHASDRFGLRDAGNIYGRLTNSTQGVFEERVAALEGGVAGLAVASGAAAVTYALQNVAQNGDHILAANNLYGGTTNLLEHTL
;
A
#
# COMPACT_ATOMS: atom_id res chain seq x y z
N MET A 1 14.35 -25.57 3.26
CA MET A 1 13.83 -24.49 4.11
C MET A 1 14.91 -23.44 4.16
N SER A 2 14.73 -22.33 3.44
CA SER A 2 15.79 -21.31 3.30
C SER A 2 16.13 -20.74 4.66
N ASN A 3 17.43 -20.63 4.91
CA ASN A 3 18.02 -20.03 6.09
C ASN A 3 17.91 -18.50 5.95
N GLU A 4 16.70 -17.97 5.80
CA GLU A 4 16.49 -16.53 5.70
C GLU A 4 16.80 -15.90 7.05
N LYS A 5 17.92 -15.17 7.08
CA LYS A 5 18.38 -14.45 8.25
C LYS A 5 17.32 -13.41 8.61
N LYS A 6 16.65 -13.59 9.76
CA LYS A 6 15.75 -12.58 10.30
C LYS A 6 16.53 -11.29 10.54
N LEU A 7 16.20 -10.26 9.77
CA LEU A 7 16.82 -8.95 9.89
C LEU A 7 16.28 -8.22 11.12
N HIS A 8 17.07 -7.25 11.63
CA HIS A 8 16.64 -6.37 12.71
C HIS A 8 15.66 -5.31 12.21
N PHE A 9 14.83 -4.76 13.10
CA PHE A 9 13.80 -3.76 12.77
C PHE A 9 14.40 -2.55 12.04
N GLU A 10 15.54 -2.07 12.48
CA GLU A 10 16.25 -0.92 11.90
C GLU A 10 16.75 -1.22 10.49
N THR A 11 17.16 -2.47 10.22
CA THR A 11 17.53 -2.91 8.87
C THR A 11 16.31 -2.95 7.96
N LEU A 12 15.17 -3.47 8.47
CA LEU A 12 13.91 -3.50 7.71
C LEU A 12 13.44 -2.07 7.38
N GLN A 13 13.49 -1.18 8.37
CA GLN A 13 13.07 0.22 8.26
C GLN A 13 13.87 0.98 7.20
N LEU A 14 15.16 0.67 7.03
CA LEU A 14 16.01 1.34 6.06
C LEU A 14 15.91 0.74 4.65
N HIS A 15 15.78 -0.59 4.54
CA HIS A 15 16.04 -1.28 3.27
C HIS A 15 14.83 -1.91 2.59
N VAL A 16 13.78 -2.31 3.31
CA VAL A 16 12.67 -3.04 2.69
C VAL A 16 11.96 -2.19 1.64
N GLY A 17 11.59 -2.85 0.55
CA GLY A 17 10.96 -2.26 -0.63
C GLY A 17 11.94 -1.56 -1.56
N GLN A 18 13.22 -1.45 -1.18
CA GLN A 18 14.29 -0.99 -2.06
C GLN A 18 15.61 -1.66 -1.63
N GLU A 19 15.70 -2.98 -1.71
CA GLU A 19 16.89 -3.73 -1.33
C GLU A 19 18.06 -3.37 -2.25
N ASN A 20 17.79 -3.23 -3.55
CA ASN A 20 18.75 -2.85 -4.58
C ASN A 20 18.59 -1.38 -5.01
N ALA A 21 19.67 -0.76 -5.49
CA ALA A 21 19.60 0.56 -6.10
C ALA A 21 18.74 0.56 -7.38
N ASP A 22 18.24 1.72 -7.79
CA ASP A 22 17.50 1.85 -9.04
C ASP A 22 18.36 1.37 -10.23
N PRO A 23 17.95 0.34 -10.99
CA PRO A 23 18.78 -0.24 -12.04
C PRO A 23 18.93 0.66 -13.27
N THR A 24 18.15 1.74 -13.36
CA THR A 24 18.20 2.67 -14.50
C THR A 24 19.28 3.75 -14.31
N THR A 25 19.49 4.18 -13.07
CA THR A 25 20.29 5.38 -12.74
C THR A 25 21.30 5.18 -11.60
N ASP A 26 21.36 4.00 -11.00
CA ASP A 26 22.14 3.69 -9.79
C ASP A 26 21.75 4.51 -8.54
N SER A 27 20.61 5.20 -8.57
CA SER A 27 20.12 5.96 -7.42
C SER A 27 19.83 5.05 -6.24
N ARG A 28 20.46 5.33 -5.09
CA ARG A 28 20.18 4.62 -3.83
C ARG A 28 18.92 5.12 -3.14
N ALA A 29 18.56 6.39 -3.31
CA ALA A 29 17.29 6.91 -2.83
C ALA A 29 16.14 6.42 -3.73
N VAL A 30 14.97 6.19 -3.14
CA VAL A 30 13.76 5.84 -3.90
C VAL A 30 13.43 7.01 -4.84
N PRO A 31 13.35 6.81 -6.17
CA PRO A 31 12.93 7.86 -7.08
C PRO A 31 11.48 8.28 -6.81
N ILE A 32 11.18 9.56 -7.03
CA ILE A 32 9.82 10.09 -6.92
C ILE A 32 9.11 9.89 -8.26
N TYR A 33 8.24 8.89 -8.34
CA TYR A 33 7.41 8.60 -9.50
C TYR A 33 6.15 9.50 -9.49
N GLN A 34 6.35 10.81 -9.67
CA GLN A 34 5.29 11.82 -9.74
C GLN A 34 4.55 11.77 -11.09
N THR A 35 3.91 10.64 -11.38
CA THR A 35 3.14 10.40 -12.60
C THR A 35 1.73 9.96 -12.27
N THR A 36 0.79 10.24 -13.18
CA THR A 36 -0.58 9.74 -13.10
C THR A 36 -0.75 8.39 -13.77
N SER A 37 0.00 8.11 -14.84
CA SER A 37 -0.19 6.94 -15.70
C SER A 37 1.13 6.30 -16.12
N TYR A 38 1.05 5.03 -16.52
CA TYR A 38 2.19 4.22 -16.95
C TYR A 38 1.98 3.75 -18.39
N VAL A 39 3.08 3.72 -19.16
CA VAL A 39 3.04 3.37 -20.59
C VAL A 39 2.99 1.85 -20.77
N PHE A 40 2.07 1.38 -21.62
CA PHE A 40 2.07 -0.02 -22.06
C PHE A 40 2.97 -0.22 -23.28
N HIS A 41 3.72 -1.31 -23.31
CA HIS A 41 4.58 -1.65 -24.45
C HIS A 41 3.81 -2.04 -25.71
N ASN A 42 2.59 -2.58 -25.56
CA ASN A 42 1.65 -2.91 -26.63
C ASN A 42 0.25 -3.22 -26.04
N SER A 43 -0.73 -3.50 -26.91
CA SER A 43 -2.12 -3.80 -26.50
C SER A 43 -2.25 -5.09 -25.69
N GLN A 44 -1.41 -6.10 -25.96
CA GLN A 44 -1.42 -7.36 -25.19
C GLN A 44 -0.96 -7.10 -23.75
N HIS A 45 0.14 -6.36 -23.57
CA HIS A 45 0.63 -5.93 -22.26
C HIS A 45 -0.45 -5.17 -21.47
N ALA A 46 -1.17 -4.24 -22.11
CA ALA A 46 -2.29 -3.56 -21.47
C ALA A 46 -3.39 -4.54 -21.02
N SER A 47 -3.79 -5.48 -21.88
CA SER A 47 -4.80 -6.49 -21.55
C SER A 47 -4.37 -7.38 -20.39
N ASP A 48 -3.09 -7.76 -20.32
CA ASP A 48 -2.58 -8.62 -19.27
C ASP A 48 -2.46 -7.89 -17.92
N ARG A 49 -2.10 -6.59 -17.94
CA ARG A 49 -2.11 -5.73 -16.75
C ARG A 49 -3.49 -5.61 -16.13
N PHE A 50 -4.51 -5.25 -16.92
CA PHE A 50 -5.89 -5.15 -16.43
C PHE A 50 -6.50 -6.51 -16.09
N GLY A 51 -6.06 -7.58 -16.76
CA GLY A 51 -6.46 -8.95 -16.45
C GLY A 51 -5.73 -9.58 -15.28
N LEU A 52 -4.84 -8.83 -14.59
CA LEU A 52 -4.01 -9.29 -13.47
C LEU A 52 -3.13 -10.51 -13.80
N ARG A 53 -2.79 -10.70 -15.08
CA ARG A 53 -1.86 -11.75 -15.55
C ARG A 53 -0.41 -11.28 -15.55
N ASP A 54 -0.21 -9.97 -15.59
CA ASP A 54 1.09 -9.31 -15.48
C ASP A 54 1.04 -8.26 -14.36
N ALA A 55 1.92 -8.40 -13.37
CA ALA A 55 1.91 -7.60 -12.15
C ALA A 55 2.66 -6.27 -12.33
N GLY A 56 2.05 -5.17 -11.88
CA GLY A 56 2.66 -3.84 -11.74
C GLY A 56 1.77 -2.73 -12.29
N ASN A 57 2.35 -1.55 -12.55
CA ASN A 57 1.57 -0.32 -12.59
C ASN A 57 0.70 -0.11 -13.85
N ILE A 58 -0.46 0.53 -13.61
CA ILE A 58 -1.42 0.95 -14.64
C ILE A 58 -1.64 2.46 -14.51
N TYR A 59 -2.05 2.90 -13.33
CA TYR A 59 -2.45 4.28 -13.04
C TYR A 59 -2.23 4.56 -11.55
N GLY A 60 -1.76 5.77 -11.21
CA GLY A 60 -1.30 6.15 -9.87
C GLY A 60 -2.35 6.03 -8.76
N ARG A 61 -3.65 6.07 -9.09
CA ARG A 61 -4.73 5.80 -8.12
C ARG A 61 -4.82 4.32 -7.71
N LEU A 62 -4.34 3.40 -8.55
CA LEU A 62 -4.36 1.96 -8.27
C LEU A 62 -3.07 1.54 -7.56
N THR A 63 -1.93 1.88 -8.15
CA THR A 63 -0.59 1.57 -7.65
C THR A 63 0.41 2.63 -8.15
N ASN A 64 1.48 2.84 -7.40
CA ASN A 64 2.58 3.73 -7.78
C ASN A 64 3.90 3.19 -7.23
N SER A 65 4.98 3.23 -8.02
CA SER A 65 6.28 2.66 -7.61
C SER A 65 6.85 3.27 -6.33
N THR A 66 6.68 4.58 -6.09
CA THR A 66 7.14 5.20 -4.83
C THR A 66 6.28 4.77 -3.66
N GLN A 67 4.96 4.65 -3.85
CA GLN A 67 4.04 4.18 -2.81
C GLN A 67 4.24 2.70 -2.48
N GLY A 68 4.50 1.84 -3.48
CA GLY A 68 4.73 0.41 -3.28
C GLY A 68 5.91 0.13 -2.34
N VAL A 69 7.00 0.90 -2.47
CA VAL A 69 8.14 0.81 -1.54
C VAL A 69 7.72 1.10 -0.09
N PHE A 70 6.88 2.13 0.10
CA PHE A 70 6.36 2.47 1.43
C PHE A 70 5.42 1.39 1.97
N GLU A 71 4.53 0.87 1.13
CA GLU A 71 3.57 -0.19 1.48
C GLU A 71 4.27 -1.48 1.90
N GLU A 72 5.24 -1.95 1.13
CA GLU A 72 6.05 -3.13 1.43
C GLU A 72 6.82 -2.96 2.75
N ARG A 73 7.41 -1.78 2.96
CA ARG A 73 8.16 -1.46 4.16
C ARG A 73 7.29 -1.45 5.41
N VAL A 74 6.14 -0.77 5.37
CA VAL A 74 5.21 -0.75 6.51
C VAL A 74 4.70 -2.16 6.80
N ALA A 75 4.37 -2.95 5.77
CA ALA A 75 3.95 -4.33 5.94
C ALA A 75 5.01 -5.18 6.66
N ALA A 76 6.28 -5.07 6.25
CA ALA A 76 7.37 -5.79 6.89
C ALA A 76 7.62 -5.37 8.35
N LEU A 77 7.45 -4.08 8.67
CA LEU A 77 7.62 -3.57 10.04
C LEU A 77 6.50 -4.00 10.97
N GLU A 78 5.26 -4.07 10.49
CA GLU A 78 4.08 -4.51 11.25
C GLU A 78 3.88 -6.03 11.24
N GLY A 79 4.67 -6.78 10.45
CA GLY A 79 4.49 -8.21 10.25
C GLY A 79 3.23 -8.58 9.46
N GLY A 80 2.71 -7.64 8.66
CA GLY A 80 1.57 -7.84 7.77
C GLY A 80 1.96 -8.49 6.44
N VAL A 81 0.97 -9.02 5.72
CA VAL A 81 1.19 -9.63 4.39
C VAL A 81 1.23 -8.61 3.26
N ALA A 82 0.68 -7.41 3.47
CA ALA A 82 0.64 -6.30 2.52
C ALA A 82 0.32 -4.98 3.25
N GLY A 83 0.57 -3.86 2.58
CA GLY A 83 0.19 -2.51 3.01
C GLY A 83 -0.58 -1.78 1.91
N LEU A 84 -1.33 -0.74 2.28
CA LEU A 84 -2.00 0.15 1.33
C LEU A 84 -1.83 1.60 1.79
N ALA A 85 -1.17 2.42 0.98
CA ALA A 85 -0.98 3.83 1.22
C ALA A 85 -2.22 4.60 0.78
N VAL A 86 -2.73 5.46 1.66
CA VAL A 86 -3.92 6.28 1.40
C VAL A 86 -3.67 7.73 1.78
N ALA A 87 -4.54 8.62 1.32
CA ALA A 87 -4.36 10.06 1.44
C ALA A 87 -4.43 10.60 2.89
N SER A 88 -5.05 9.86 3.82
CA SER A 88 -5.17 10.27 5.24
C SER A 88 -5.46 9.10 6.16
N GLY A 89 -5.24 9.29 7.47
CA GLY A 89 -5.63 8.31 8.49
C GLY A 89 -7.14 8.03 8.51
N ALA A 90 -7.98 9.05 8.26
CA ALA A 90 -9.43 8.86 8.14
C ALA A 90 -9.78 7.97 6.93
N ALA A 91 -9.11 8.15 5.79
CA ALA A 91 -9.29 7.29 4.62
C ALA A 91 -8.89 5.83 4.92
N ALA A 92 -7.82 5.62 5.69
CA ALA A 92 -7.39 4.28 6.09
C ALA A 92 -8.46 3.55 6.91
N VAL A 93 -9.02 4.23 7.92
CA VAL A 93 -10.11 3.69 8.75
C VAL A 93 -11.36 3.43 7.91
N THR A 94 -11.77 4.39 7.07
CA THR A 94 -12.94 4.23 6.20
C THR A 94 -12.79 3.04 5.25
N TYR A 95 -11.65 2.92 4.56
CA TYR A 95 -11.41 1.82 3.62
C TYR A 95 -11.40 0.48 4.33
N ALA A 96 -10.75 0.38 5.49
CA ALA A 96 -10.71 -0.85 6.27
C ALA A 96 -12.11 -1.31 6.68
N LEU A 97 -12.98 -0.39 7.13
CA LEU A 97 -14.35 -0.72 7.54
C LEU A 97 -15.24 -1.07 6.34
N GLN A 98 -15.26 -0.23 5.30
CA GLN A 98 -16.10 -0.46 4.11
C GLN A 98 -15.70 -1.70 3.31
N ASN A 99 -14.45 -2.16 3.43
CA ASN A 99 -13.98 -3.37 2.78
C ASN A 99 -14.55 -4.65 3.42
N VAL A 100 -15.04 -4.60 4.66
CA VAL A 100 -15.51 -5.79 5.39
C VAL A 100 -16.95 -5.68 5.92
N ALA A 101 -17.53 -4.49 5.94
CA ALA A 101 -18.88 -4.22 6.42
C ALA A 101 -19.78 -3.69 5.32
N GLN A 102 -21.06 -4.05 5.38
CA GLN A 102 -22.12 -3.60 4.48
C GLN A 102 -23.38 -3.21 5.26
N ASN A 103 -24.41 -2.73 4.54
CA ASN A 103 -25.68 -2.37 5.16
C ASN A 103 -26.29 -3.57 5.91
N GLY A 104 -26.65 -3.34 7.18
CA GLY A 104 -27.20 -4.37 8.08
C GLY A 104 -26.18 -5.00 9.02
N ASP A 105 -24.87 -4.77 8.82
CA ASP A 105 -23.84 -5.20 9.76
C ASP A 105 -23.76 -4.30 10.99
N HIS A 106 -22.98 -4.73 11.98
CA HIS A 106 -22.77 -4.01 13.23
C HIS A 106 -21.28 -3.90 13.59
N ILE A 107 -20.81 -2.69 13.90
CA ILE A 107 -19.44 -2.41 14.31
C ILE A 107 -19.41 -2.15 15.82
N LEU A 108 -18.65 -2.96 16.56
CA LEU A 108 -18.31 -2.68 17.96
C LEU A 108 -17.03 -1.85 18.04
N ALA A 109 -17.13 -0.68 18.66
CA ALA A 109 -16.02 0.27 18.79
C ALA A 109 -15.73 0.56 20.27
N ALA A 110 -14.45 0.85 20.58
CA ALA A 110 -14.07 1.31 21.91
C ALA A 110 -14.69 2.70 22.20
N ASN A 111 -14.96 3.00 23.46
CA ASN A 111 -15.58 4.28 23.86
C ASN A 111 -14.58 5.43 24.08
N ASN A 112 -13.31 5.23 23.72
CA ASN A 112 -12.21 6.16 23.93
C ASN A 112 -11.37 6.36 22.66
N LEU A 113 -12.01 6.37 21.50
CA LEU A 113 -11.37 6.57 20.20
C LEU A 113 -10.99 8.04 19.97
N TYR A 114 -10.12 8.26 18.98
CA TYR A 114 -9.89 9.59 18.43
C TYR A 114 -11.21 10.22 17.98
N GLY A 115 -11.48 11.46 18.37
CA GLY A 115 -12.79 12.10 18.15
C GLY A 115 -13.22 12.17 16.67
N GLY A 116 -12.26 12.28 15.74
CA GLY A 116 -12.56 12.19 14.31
C GLY A 116 -13.07 10.81 13.87
N THR A 117 -12.57 9.74 14.49
CA THR A 117 -13.05 8.37 14.26
C THR A 117 -14.42 8.15 14.89
N THR A 118 -14.68 8.71 16.08
CA THR A 118 -16.03 8.72 16.68
C THR A 118 -17.04 9.38 15.75
N ASN A 119 -16.74 10.59 15.26
CA ASN A 119 -17.62 11.30 14.32
C ASN A 119 -17.80 10.54 13.00
N LEU A 120 -16.76 9.90 12.48
CA LEU A 120 -16.84 9.06 11.28
C LEU A 120 -17.85 7.92 11.48
N LEU A 121 -17.77 7.21 12.62
CA LEU A 121 -18.63 6.06 12.93
C LEU A 121 -20.08 6.45 13.27
N GLU A 122 -20.29 7.59 13.93
CA GLU A 122 -21.62 7.99 14.40
C GLU A 122 -22.44 8.78 13.38
N HIS A 123 -21.77 9.47 12.45
CA HIS A 123 -22.43 10.49 11.61
C HIS A 123 -22.16 10.38 10.12
N THR A 124 -21.25 9.50 9.68
CA THR A 124 -20.87 9.40 8.26
C THR A 124 -21.03 8.00 7.70
N LEU A 125 -20.58 6.97 8.42
CA LEU A 125 -20.78 5.55 8.09
C LEU A 125 -22.09 5.05 8.68
#